data_AF-G0M6M4-F1
#
_entry.id   AF-G0M6M4-F1
#
_cell.length_a   1.000
_cell.length_b   1.000
_cell.length_c   1.000
_cell.angle_alpha   90.00
_cell.angle_beta   90.00
_cell.angle_gamma   90.00
#
_symmetry.space_group_name_H-M   'P 1'
#
loop_
_entity.id
_entity.type
_entity.pdbx_description
1 polymer ?
#
loop_
_entity_poly.entity_id
_entity_poly.type
_entity_poly.pdbx_seq_one_letter_code
_entity_poly.pdbx_strand_id
1 'polypeptide(L)'
;MLTFFIFFALILGTVESAPRWSTQKLIEVIERSCPPKNLLCPNPQYGLFDGYYWEWDYEAIRNSDMAQTFHQAPELDLPLLKSLKKEYCCRHGPCLIRCGIFPKKEIDLIEAFPRNAADLFSLNLPELEPYRGHVDKYIKLLKLVPEPIVPAEIEEFFDTVHKHRNLIRSRLNKNQL
;
A
#
# COMPACT_ATOMS: atom_id res chain seq x y z
N MET A 1 78.56 4.59 -1.00
CA MET A 1 77.52 5.04 -0.06
C MET A 1 76.95 6.37 -0.54
N LEU A 2 75.94 6.34 -1.40
CA LEU A 2 75.02 7.48 -1.60
C LEU A 2 73.77 6.92 -2.27
N THR A 3 73.22 5.92 -1.60
CA THR A 3 71.96 5.28 -1.92
C THR A 3 70.85 6.06 -1.24
N PHE A 4 69.68 6.08 -1.89
CA PHE A 4 68.39 6.01 -1.20
C PHE A 4 67.60 7.28 -0.85
N PHE A 5 67.71 8.40 -1.57
CA PHE A 5 66.66 9.41 -1.48
C PHE A 5 66.43 10.04 -2.85
N ILE A 6 65.22 9.83 -3.41
CA ILE A 6 64.54 10.47 -4.55
C ILE A 6 63.90 9.36 -5.41
N PHE A 7 62.93 8.66 -4.83
CA PHE A 7 61.94 7.85 -5.55
C PHE A 7 60.64 7.79 -4.71
N PHE A 8 60.26 8.94 -4.14
CA PHE A 8 59.02 9.12 -3.37
C PHE A 8 58.20 10.29 -3.94
N ALA A 9 58.20 10.40 -5.27
CA ALA A 9 57.30 11.28 -6.01
C ALA A 9 56.54 10.38 -6.98
N LEU A 10 55.21 10.52 -7.00
CA LEU A 10 54.22 9.76 -7.78
C LEU A 10 53.74 8.43 -7.20
N ILE A 11 53.00 8.51 -6.08
CA ILE A 11 51.74 7.76 -5.98
C ILE A 11 50.67 8.75 -5.53
N LEU A 12 50.38 9.74 -6.38
CA LEU A 12 49.05 10.36 -6.40
C LEU A 12 48.14 9.28 -6.96
N GLY A 13 47.66 8.40 -6.08
CA GLY A 13 46.59 7.48 -6.42
C GLY A 13 45.43 8.32 -6.91
N THR A 14 45.15 8.23 -8.20
CA THR A 14 43.87 8.61 -8.76
C THR A 14 42.85 7.79 -7.99
N VAL A 15 42.18 8.42 -7.03
CA VAL A 15 40.90 7.93 -6.53
C VAL A 15 39.99 8.04 -7.74
N GLU A 16 40.02 7.04 -8.61
CA GLU A 16 38.99 6.83 -9.61
C GLU A 16 37.70 6.78 -8.80
N SER A 17 36.97 7.89 -8.85
CA SER A 17 35.66 7.98 -8.26
C SER A 17 34.83 6.91 -8.96
N ALA A 18 34.68 5.76 -8.28
CA ALA A 18 33.82 4.68 -8.74
C ALA A 18 32.50 5.30 -9.19
N PRO A 19 31.92 4.84 -10.31
CA PRO A 19 30.71 5.42 -10.86
C PRO A 19 29.63 5.42 -9.78
N ARG A 20 29.33 6.63 -9.24
CA ARG A 20 28.31 6.78 -8.21
C ARG A 20 26.96 6.85 -8.91
N TRP A 21 26.14 5.84 -8.65
CA TRP A 21 24.78 5.82 -9.13
C TRP A 21 24.00 7.00 -8.53
N SER A 22 23.07 7.60 -9.26
CA SER A 22 22.25 8.71 -8.74
C SER A 22 21.07 8.20 -7.91
N THR A 23 20.53 9.04 -7.03
CA THR A 23 19.30 8.72 -6.27
C THR A 23 18.12 8.51 -7.22
N GLN A 24 18.07 9.24 -8.33
CA GLN A 24 17.06 9.01 -9.34
C GLN A 24 17.16 7.62 -9.95
N LYS A 25 18.39 7.11 -10.15
CA LYS A 25 18.58 5.75 -10.63
C LYS A 25 18.17 4.71 -9.59
N LEU A 26 18.42 4.96 -8.31
CA LEU A 26 17.91 4.12 -7.22
C LEU A 26 16.39 4.02 -7.26
N ILE A 27 15.70 5.14 -7.39
CA ILE A 27 14.22 5.19 -7.47
C ILE A 27 13.74 4.38 -8.68
N GLU A 28 14.30 4.61 -9.87
CA GLU A 28 13.94 3.82 -11.06
C GLU A 28 14.13 2.31 -10.84
N VAL A 29 15.22 1.91 -10.18
CA VAL A 29 15.48 0.51 -9.87
C VAL A 29 14.44 -0.01 -8.89
N ILE A 30 14.12 0.72 -7.81
CA ILE A 30 13.11 0.35 -6.83
C ILE A 30 11.75 0.18 -7.51
N GLU A 31 11.30 1.15 -8.29
CA GLU A 31 10.00 1.12 -8.99
C GLU A 31 9.90 -0.06 -9.97
N ARG A 32 10.99 -0.38 -10.68
CA ARG A 32 11.04 -1.56 -11.57
C ARG A 32 11.14 -2.87 -10.79
N SER A 33 11.75 -2.84 -9.61
CA SER A 33 12.01 -4.01 -8.76
C SER A 33 10.81 -4.40 -7.91
N CYS A 34 9.99 -3.41 -7.55
CA CYS A 34 8.72 -3.53 -6.83
C CYS A 34 7.56 -3.23 -7.79
N PRO A 35 7.29 -4.07 -8.82
CA PRO A 35 6.35 -3.71 -9.87
C PRO A 35 4.91 -3.45 -9.36
N PRO A 36 4.23 -2.42 -9.90
CA PRO A 36 2.99 -1.84 -9.35
C PRO A 36 1.70 -2.64 -9.61
N LYS A 37 1.78 -3.89 -10.10
CA LYS A 37 0.61 -4.61 -10.61
C LYS A 37 0.18 -5.77 -9.72
N ASN A 38 -0.33 -5.45 -8.52
CA ASN A 38 -1.31 -6.26 -7.76
C ASN A 38 -0.82 -6.97 -6.49
N LEU A 39 0.46 -6.93 -6.10
CA LEU A 39 0.95 -7.63 -4.89
C LEU A 39 2.06 -6.91 -4.11
N LEU A 40 2.28 -5.60 -4.32
CA LEU A 40 3.40 -4.87 -3.71
C LEU A 40 2.97 -3.53 -3.08
N CYS A 41 3.43 -3.34 -1.85
CA CYS A 41 3.26 -2.17 -0.99
C CYS A 41 4.66 -1.66 -0.61
N PRO A 42 4.93 -0.35 -0.53
CA PRO A 42 6.19 0.12 0.04
C PRO A 42 6.31 -0.39 1.48
N ASN A 43 7.52 -0.72 1.91
CA ASN A 43 7.76 -0.93 3.33
C ASN A 43 7.36 0.37 4.08
N PRO A 44 6.64 0.29 5.22
CA PRO A 44 6.12 1.44 5.95
C PRO A 44 7.08 2.59 6.23
N GLN A 45 8.38 2.30 6.31
CA GLN A 45 9.42 3.31 6.55
C GLN A 45 9.76 4.15 5.32
N TYR A 46 9.34 3.73 4.13
CA TYR A 46 9.67 4.35 2.84
C TYR A 46 8.42 4.71 2.02
N GLY A 47 7.24 4.66 2.63
CA GLY A 47 5.98 5.02 1.99
C GLY A 47 5.26 6.11 2.78
N LEU A 48 4.68 7.06 2.07
CA LEU A 48 3.69 7.99 2.60
C LEU A 48 2.31 7.38 2.32
N PHE A 49 1.45 7.28 3.34
CA PHE A 49 0.18 6.57 3.25
C PHE A 49 -0.99 7.51 3.56
N ASP A 50 -2.00 7.51 2.68
CA ASP A 50 -3.31 8.11 2.89
C ASP A 50 -4.40 7.08 2.58
N GLY A 51 -4.88 6.40 3.62
CA GLY A 51 -5.74 5.24 3.47
C GLY A 51 -5.03 4.10 2.73
N TYR A 52 -5.57 3.69 1.57
CA TYR A 52 -4.96 2.69 0.67
C TYR A 52 -4.06 3.30 -0.40
N TYR A 53 -4.12 4.62 -0.56
CA TYR A 53 -3.25 5.34 -1.46
C TYR A 53 -1.88 5.50 -0.80
N TRP A 54 -0.85 5.40 -1.61
CA TRP A 54 0.51 5.57 -1.16
C TRP A 54 1.38 6.12 -2.27
N GLU A 55 2.43 6.80 -1.85
CA GLU A 55 3.53 7.22 -2.70
C GLU A 55 4.86 6.89 -2.01
N TRP A 56 5.94 6.82 -2.78
CA TRP A 56 7.27 6.60 -2.23
C TRP A 56 7.74 7.83 -1.46
N ASP A 57 8.22 7.63 -0.24
CA ASP A 57 8.94 8.67 0.50
C ASP A 57 10.38 8.73 -0.03
N TYR A 58 10.59 9.58 -1.05
CA TYR A 58 11.91 9.73 -1.66
C TYR A 58 12.97 10.29 -0.72
N GLU A 59 12.57 11.06 0.29
CA GLU A 59 13.50 11.57 1.29
C GLU A 59 13.98 10.44 2.21
N ALA A 60 13.06 9.61 2.70
CA ALA A 60 13.41 8.43 3.50
C ALA A 60 14.27 7.43 2.71
N ILE A 61 13.95 7.21 1.43
CA ILE A 61 14.77 6.36 0.54
C ILE A 61 16.17 6.95 0.39
N ARG A 62 16.29 8.23 0.03
CA ARG A 62 17.58 8.91 -0.18
C ARG A 62 18.49 8.83 1.05
N ASN A 63 17.90 8.94 2.24
CA ASN A 63 18.64 9.00 3.49
C ASN A 63 18.90 7.62 4.13
N SER A 64 18.53 6.52 3.46
CA SER A 64 18.70 5.15 3.97
C SER A 64 20.12 4.59 3.78
N ASP A 65 20.53 3.67 4.65
CA ASP A 65 21.82 2.95 4.54
C ASP A 65 21.91 2.13 3.24
N MET A 66 20.78 1.60 2.78
CA MET A 66 20.67 0.89 1.51
C MET A 66 20.92 1.81 0.30
N ALA A 67 20.54 3.09 0.38
CA ALA A 67 20.88 4.06 -0.66
C ALA A 67 22.39 4.31 -0.72
N GLN A 68 23.06 4.44 0.43
CA GLN A 68 24.53 4.55 0.47
C GLN A 68 25.21 3.33 -0.15
N THR A 69 24.72 2.13 0.19
CA THR A 69 25.20 0.86 -0.37
C THR A 69 25.04 0.84 -1.89
N PHE A 70 23.88 1.28 -2.40
CA PHE A 70 23.63 1.37 -3.84
C PHE A 70 24.54 2.40 -4.55
N HIS A 71 24.74 3.57 -3.95
CA HIS A 71 25.59 4.62 -4.52
C HIS A 71 27.07 4.23 -4.62
N GLN A 72 27.52 3.33 -3.75
CA GLN A 72 28.89 2.83 -3.72
C GLN A 72 29.09 1.56 -4.56
N ALA A 73 28.00 0.93 -5.02
CA ALA A 73 28.08 -0.29 -5.80
C ALA A 73 28.67 -0.01 -7.19
N PRO A 74 29.65 -0.80 -7.65
CA PRO A 74 30.23 -0.64 -8.98
C PRO A 74 29.20 -0.97 -10.08
N GLU A 75 28.29 -1.90 -9.81
CA GLU A 75 27.24 -2.33 -10.72
C GLU A 75 25.98 -2.82 -9.98
N LEU A 76 24.87 -2.93 -10.71
CA LEU A 76 23.64 -3.53 -10.20
C LEU A 76 23.66 -5.04 -10.43
N ASP A 77 24.03 -5.81 -9.40
CA ASP A 77 24.01 -7.26 -9.42
C ASP A 77 22.74 -7.86 -8.78
N LEU A 78 22.57 -9.18 -8.92
CA LEU A 78 21.42 -9.90 -8.36
C LEU A 78 21.35 -9.83 -6.82
N PRO A 79 22.46 -9.99 -6.06
CA PRO A 79 22.47 -9.76 -4.61
C PRO A 79 21.96 -8.38 -4.20
N LEU A 80 22.48 -7.31 -4.79
CA LEU A 80 22.07 -5.94 -4.51
C LEU A 80 20.60 -5.75 -4.84
N LEU A 81 20.15 -6.23 -6.00
CA LEU A 81 18.74 -6.20 -6.39
C LEU A 81 17.83 -6.91 -5.36
N LYS A 82 18.26 -8.06 -4.83
CA LYS A 82 17.51 -8.80 -3.80
C LYS A 82 17.46 -8.02 -2.49
N SER A 83 18.56 -7.36 -2.11
CA SER A 83 18.65 -6.51 -0.92
C SER A 83 17.75 -5.28 -1.04
N LEU A 84 17.80 -4.56 -2.17
CA LEU A 84 16.88 -3.45 -2.48
C LEU A 84 15.43 -3.89 -2.36
N LYS A 85 15.09 -5.05 -2.94
CA LYS A 85 13.72 -5.58 -2.87
C LYS A 85 13.30 -5.96 -1.45
N LYS A 86 14.21 -6.44 -0.62
CA LYS A 86 13.92 -6.81 0.76
C LYS A 86 13.70 -5.57 1.63
N GLU A 87 14.49 -4.52 1.38
CA GLU A 87 14.44 -3.27 2.13
C GLU A 87 13.18 -2.46 1.80
N TYR A 88 13.00 -2.15 0.52
CA TYR A 88 11.98 -1.19 0.08
C TYR A 88 10.65 -1.84 -0.27
N CYS A 89 10.64 -3.07 -0.77
CA CYS A 89 9.39 -3.74 -1.14
C CYS A 89 8.82 -4.54 0.03
N CYS A 90 7.55 -4.30 0.34
CA CYS A 90 6.83 -5.12 1.30
C CYS A 90 6.21 -6.37 0.67
N ARG A 91 6.27 -7.49 1.39
CA ARG A 91 5.81 -8.81 0.89
C ARG A 91 4.97 -9.60 1.88
N HIS A 92 4.72 -9.06 3.08
CA HIS A 92 4.05 -9.78 4.16
C HIS A 92 2.61 -9.28 4.35
N GLY A 93 1.71 -10.19 4.75
CA GLY A 93 0.27 -9.96 4.92
C GLY A 93 -0.11 -8.61 5.54
N PRO A 94 0.34 -8.30 6.77
CA PRO A 94 -0.02 -7.05 7.47
C PRO A 94 0.33 -5.77 6.70
N CYS A 95 1.40 -5.83 5.92
CA CYS A 95 1.88 -4.68 5.17
C CYS A 95 1.11 -4.50 3.86
N LEU A 96 0.83 -5.59 3.16
CA LEU A 96 0.03 -5.58 1.93
C LEU A 96 -1.42 -5.14 2.18
N ILE A 97 -1.96 -5.38 3.39
CA ILE A 97 -3.28 -4.85 3.81
C ILE A 97 -3.31 -3.32 3.78
N ARG A 98 -2.22 -2.63 4.16
CA ARG A 98 -2.17 -1.16 4.12
C ARG A 98 -2.35 -0.60 2.71
N CYS A 99 -1.94 -1.36 1.71
CA CYS A 99 -2.07 -0.97 0.31
C CYS A 99 -3.32 -1.54 -0.36
N GLY A 100 -4.27 -2.09 0.40
CA GLY A 100 -5.53 -2.61 -0.14
C GLY A 100 -5.38 -3.82 -1.06
N ILE A 101 -4.22 -4.49 -1.03
CA ILE A 101 -3.89 -5.61 -1.93
C ILE A 101 -4.69 -6.87 -1.58
N PHE A 102 -4.96 -7.08 -0.30
CA PHE A 102 -5.87 -8.14 0.11
C PHE A 102 -7.29 -7.57 0.11
N PRO A 103 -8.24 -8.20 -0.60
CA PRO A 103 -9.64 -7.84 -0.45
C PRO A 103 -9.97 -7.97 1.02
N LYS A 104 -10.55 -6.91 1.61
CA LYS A 104 -11.19 -7.06 2.92
C LYS A 104 -12.17 -8.22 2.74
N LYS A 105 -12.09 -9.23 3.60
CA LYS A 105 -13.20 -10.16 3.69
C LYS A 105 -14.39 -9.32 4.12
N GLU A 106 -15.32 -9.09 3.18
CA GLU A 106 -16.56 -8.41 3.49
C GLU A 106 -17.22 -9.15 4.64
N ILE A 107 -17.76 -8.39 5.59
CA ILE A 107 -18.48 -9.04 6.69
C ILE A 107 -19.77 -9.62 6.13
N ASP A 108 -20.28 -10.67 6.77
CA ASP A 108 -21.57 -11.31 6.48
C ASP A 108 -22.72 -10.31 6.23
N LEU A 109 -22.74 -9.19 6.96
CA LEU A 109 -23.72 -8.12 6.76
C LEU A 109 -23.64 -7.46 5.37
N ILE A 110 -22.46 -7.34 4.78
CA ILE A 110 -22.25 -6.77 3.44
C ILE A 110 -22.45 -7.86 2.39
N GLU A 111 -21.95 -9.08 2.63
CA GLU A 111 -22.20 -10.24 1.74
C GLU A 111 -23.69 -10.58 1.58
N ALA A 112 -24.52 -10.26 2.58
CA ALA A 112 -25.96 -10.46 2.53
C ALA A 112 -26.72 -9.36 1.74
N PHE A 113 -26.06 -8.26 1.36
CA PHE A 113 -26.67 -7.20 0.57
C PHE A 113 -27.04 -7.71 -0.84
N PRO A 114 -28.17 -7.28 -1.44
CA PRO A 114 -29.17 -6.34 -0.92
C PRO A 114 -30.25 -6.95 -0.02
N ARG A 115 -30.20 -8.27 0.24
CA ARG A 115 -31.31 -9.00 0.89
C ARG A 115 -31.60 -8.51 2.31
N ASN A 116 -30.58 -8.11 3.05
CA ASN A 116 -30.70 -7.63 4.43
C ASN A 116 -30.84 -6.10 4.55
N ALA A 117 -30.91 -5.35 3.45
CA ALA A 117 -30.94 -3.88 3.50
C ALA A 117 -32.14 -3.35 4.31
N ALA A 118 -33.31 -3.97 4.16
CA ALA A 118 -34.51 -3.62 4.93
C ALA A 118 -34.30 -3.84 6.43
N ASP A 119 -33.67 -4.94 6.82
CA ASP A 119 -33.38 -5.25 8.22
C ASP A 119 -32.40 -4.24 8.82
N LEU A 120 -31.34 -3.89 8.10
CA LEU A 120 -30.36 -2.88 8.52
C LEU A 120 -31.03 -1.52 8.78
N PHE A 121 -31.90 -1.10 7.88
CA PHE A 121 -32.64 0.16 8.00
C PHE A 121 -33.78 0.12 9.02
N SER A 122 -34.27 -1.06 9.41
CA SER A 122 -35.27 -1.20 10.47
C SER A 122 -34.70 -0.90 11.86
N LEU A 123 -33.37 -0.91 12.00
CA LEU A 123 -32.69 -0.62 13.26
C LEU A 123 -32.71 0.85 13.65
N ASN A 124 -33.16 1.73 12.73
CA ASN A 124 -33.22 3.19 12.89
C ASN A 124 -31.89 3.75 13.43
N LEU A 125 -30.78 3.35 12.81
CA LEU A 125 -29.45 3.86 13.15
C LEU A 125 -29.22 5.19 12.43
N PRO A 126 -29.04 6.32 13.16
CA PRO A 126 -28.85 7.63 12.56
C PRO A 126 -27.70 7.69 11.54
N GLU A 127 -26.68 6.85 11.74
CA GLU A 127 -25.52 6.76 10.86
C GLU A 127 -25.84 6.12 9.50
N LEU A 128 -26.87 5.28 9.41
CA LEU A 128 -27.26 4.62 8.16
C LEU A 128 -28.28 5.44 7.36
N GLU A 129 -29.15 6.20 8.03
CA GLU A 129 -30.25 6.94 7.40
C GLU A 129 -29.85 7.84 6.21
N PRO A 130 -28.71 8.57 6.22
CA PRO A 130 -28.28 9.38 5.08
C PRO A 130 -28.17 8.58 3.77
N TYR A 131 -27.88 7.27 3.86
CA TYR A 131 -27.66 6.42 2.70
C TYR A 131 -28.95 5.77 2.15
N ARG A 132 -30.08 5.88 2.86
CA ARG A 132 -31.33 5.17 2.51
C ARG A 132 -31.77 5.37 1.06
N GLY A 133 -31.81 6.62 0.60
CA GLY A 133 -32.19 6.95 -0.77
C GLY A 133 -31.24 6.38 -1.82
N HIS A 134 -29.93 6.35 -1.52
CA HIS A 134 -28.90 5.80 -2.41
C HIS A 134 -29.02 4.28 -2.49
N VAL A 135 -29.20 3.60 -1.36
CA VAL A 135 -29.41 2.15 -1.29
C VAL A 135 -30.66 1.74 -2.05
N ASP A 136 -31.79 2.43 -1.85
CA ASP A 136 -33.03 2.13 -2.57
C ASP A 136 -32.87 2.27 -4.09
N LYS A 137 -32.16 3.31 -4.53
CA LYS A 137 -31.85 3.53 -5.95
C LYS A 137 -30.96 2.42 -6.51
N TYR A 138 -29.95 2.01 -5.75
CA TYR A 138 -29.02 0.96 -6.18
C TYR A 138 -29.68 -0.42 -6.22
N ILE A 139 -30.54 -0.75 -5.26
CA ILE A 139 -31.35 -1.99 -5.27
C ILE A 139 -32.25 -2.05 -6.50
N LYS A 140 -32.87 -0.92 -6.89
CA LYS A 140 -33.65 -0.86 -8.14
C LYS A 140 -32.76 -1.09 -9.36
N LEU A 141 -31.54 -0.55 -9.37
CA LEU A 141 -30.59 -0.75 -10.46
C LEU A 141 -30.13 -2.22 -10.59
N LEU A 142 -29.87 -2.90 -9.46
CA LEU A 142 -29.50 -4.33 -9.43
C LEU A 142 -30.54 -5.26 -10.07
N LYS A 143 -31.82 -4.84 -10.11
CA LYS A 143 -32.88 -5.60 -10.78
C LYS A 143 -32.86 -5.45 -12.30
N LEU A 144 -32.21 -4.40 -12.80
CA LEU A 144 -32.15 -4.05 -14.22
C LEU A 144 -30.80 -4.44 -14.84
N VAL A 145 -29.74 -4.39 -14.05
CA VAL A 145 -28.36 -4.66 -14.46
C VAL A 145 -27.79 -5.73 -13.54
N PRO A 146 -27.32 -6.89 -14.06
CA PRO A 146 -26.83 -8.00 -13.24
C PRO A 146 -25.62 -7.65 -12.36
N GLU A 147 -24.77 -6.72 -12.80
CA GLU A 147 -23.53 -6.33 -12.09
C GLU A 147 -23.23 -4.84 -12.33
N PRO A 148 -24.00 -3.91 -11.73
CA PRO A 148 -23.74 -2.50 -11.87
C PRO A 148 -22.51 -2.12 -11.04
N ILE A 149 -21.70 -1.21 -11.58
CA ILE A 149 -20.59 -0.59 -10.85
C ILE A 149 -21.13 -0.02 -9.53
N VAL A 150 -20.48 -0.35 -8.42
CA VAL A 150 -20.84 0.13 -7.08
C VAL A 150 -20.50 1.63 -6.98
N PRO A 151 -21.49 2.51 -6.74
CA PRO A 151 -21.23 3.93 -6.54
C PRO A 151 -20.54 4.21 -5.20
N ALA A 152 -19.85 5.35 -5.11
CA ALA A 152 -19.14 5.75 -3.89
C ALA A 152 -20.03 5.80 -2.65
N GLU A 153 -21.29 6.24 -2.79
CA GLU A 153 -22.24 6.32 -1.67
C GLU A 153 -22.65 4.94 -1.14
N ILE A 154 -22.57 3.90 -1.98
CA ILE A 154 -22.84 2.51 -1.56
C ILE A 154 -21.61 1.92 -0.87
N GLU A 155 -20.40 2.23 -1.34
CA GLU A 155 -19.16 1.89 -0.63
C GLU A 155 -19.10 2.55 0.76
N GLU A 156 -19.47 3.83 0.87
CA GLU A 156 -19.55 4.52 2.16
C GLU A 156 -20.60 3.90 3.10
N PHE A 157 -21.73 3.44 2.55
CA PHE A 157 -22.72 2.69 3.30
C PHE A 157 -22.12 1.37 3.83
N PHE A 158 -21.41 0.61 2.98
CA PHE A 158 -20.75 -0.63 3.39
C PHE A 158 -19.69 -0.39 4.46
N ASP A 159 -18.85 0.62 4.32
CA ASP A 159 -17.88 1.01 5.35
C ASP A 159 -18.57 1.41 6.66
N THR A 160 -19.72 2.09 6.60
CA THR A 160 -20.50 2.45 7.80
C THR A 160 -21.11 1.23 8.48
N VAL A 161 -21.64 0.27 7.71
CA VAL A 161 -22.13 -1.02 8.21
C VAL A 161 -20.98 -1.80 8.86
N HIS A 162 -19.82 -1.85 8.22
CA HIS A 162 -18.63 -2.50 8.76
C HIS A 162 -18.20 -1.87 10.09
N LYS A 163 -18.11 -0.54 10.13
CA LYS A 163 -17.73 0.23 11.31
C LYS A 163 -18.63 -0.06 12.51
N HIS A 164 -19.94 -0.22 12.29
CA HIS A 164 -20.93 -0.44 13.35
C HIS A 164 -21.36 -1.91 13.50
N ARG A 165 -20.64 -2.87 12.91
CA ARG A 165 -21.04 -4.29 12.83
C ARG A 165 -21.47 -4.92 14.16
N ASN A 166 -20.78 -4.59 15.25
CA ASN A 166 -21.07 -5.17 16.57
C ASN A 166 -22.39 -4.63 17.15
N LEU A 167 -22.65 -3.33 16.98
CA LEU A 167 -23.90 -2.69 17.39
C LEU A 167 -25.08 -3.23 16.58
N ILE A 168 -24.91 -3.31 15.25
CA ILE A 168 -25.91 -3.84 14.32
C ILE A 168 -26.30 -5.27 14.72
N ARG A 169 -25.31 -6.16 14.91
CA ARG A 169 -25.56 -7.54 15.36
C ARG A 169 -26.28 -7.61 16.70
N SER A 170 -25.86 -6.79 17.66
CA SER A 170 -26.50 -6.73 18.98
C SER A 170 -27.99 -6.34 18.88
N ARG A 171 -28.33 -5.40 17.99
CA ARG A 171 -29.73 -5.00 17.77
C ARG A 171 -30.53 -6.01 16.96
N LEU A 172 -29.97 -6.60 15.90
CA LEU A 172 -30.64 -7.64 15.11
C LEU A 172 -31.01 -8.85 15.98
N ASN A 173 -30.09 -9.30 16.84
CA ASN A 173 -30.37 -10.41 17.76
C ASN A 173 -31.46 -10.09 18.79
N LYS A 174 -31.60 -8.82 19.19
CA LYS A 174 -32.67 -8.38 20.12
C LYS A 174 -34.04 -8.26 19.44
N ASN A 175 -34.07 -7.94 18.14
CA ASN A 175 -35.31 -7.82 17.38
C ASN A 175 -35.87 -9.18 16.89
N GLN A 176 -35.10 -10.26 17.03
CA GLN A 176 -35.52 -11.64 16.71
C GLN A 176 -36.09 -12.40 17.93
N LEU A 177 -36.11 -11.76 19.11
CA LEU A 177 -36.74 -12.22 20.34
C LEU A 177 -38.06 -11.48 20.56
#